data_AF-A0A7X8T494-F1
#
_entry.id   AF-A0A7X8T494-F1
#
_cell.length_a   1.000
_cell.length_b   1.000
_cell.length_c   1.000
_cell.angle_alpha   90.00
_cell.angle_beta   90.00
_cell.angle_gamma   90.00
#
_symmetry.space_group_name_H-M   'P 1'
#
loop_
_entity.id
_entity.type
_entity.pdbx_description
1 polymer ?
#
loop_
_entity_poly.entity_id
_entity_poly.type
_entity_poly.pdbx_seq_one_letter_code
_entity_poly.pdbx_strand_id
1 'polypeptide(L)' 'MARNSQKIISRLKREGFELVSIKGSHHKFRKGDRTIIVPHPKKDLPVGTALAIAKQAGWA' A
#
# COMPACT_ATOMS: atom_id res chain seq x y z
N MET A 1 -10.02 10.05 -1.44
CA MET A 1 -9.10 8.89 -1.35
C MET A 1 -7.68 9.31 -1.67
N ALA A 2 -6.70 8.88 -0.87
CA ALA A 2 -5.30 9.17 -1.15
C ALA A 2 -4.79 8.30 -2.31
N ARG A 3 -4.40 8.92 -3.42
CA ARG A 3 -3.82 8.23 -4.60
C ARG A 3 -2.29 8.26 -4.63
N ASN A 4 -1.68 9.00 -3.71
CA ASN A 4 -0.23 9.09 -3.60
C ASN A 4 0.31 7.87 -2.84
N SER A 5 1.23 7.14 -3.47
CA SER A 5 1.87 5.96 -2.87
C SER A 5 2.52 6.26 -1.51
N GLN A 6 3.12 7.43 -1.31
CA GLN A 6 3.70 7.83 -0.02
C GLN A 6 2.63 7.92 1.07
N LYS A 7 1.48 8.55 0.78
CA LYS A 7 0.38 8.69 1.75
C LYS A 7 -0.20 7.32 2.14
N ILE A 8 -0.32 6.41 1.17
CA ILE A 8 -0.76 5.02 1.39
C ILE A 8 0.25 4.29 2.28
N ILE A 9 1.54 4.35 1.94
CA ILE A 9 2.61 3.70 2.72
C ILE A 9 2.66 4.24 4.15
N SER A 10 2.58 5.56 4.34
CA SER A 10 2.56 6.16 5.68
C SER A 10 1.33 5.75 6.49
N ARG A 11 0.18 5.50 5.85
CA ARG A 11 -0.99 4.96 6.53
C ARG A 11 -0.82 3.48 6.89
N LEU A 12 -0.36 2.66 5.94
CA LEU A 12 -0.06 1.24 6.18
C LEU A 12 0.91 1.06 7.35
N LYS A 13 2.02 1.80 7.38
CA LYS A 13 2.99 1.75 8.49
C LYS A 13 2.36 2.11 9.84
N ARG A 14 1.52 3.15 9.89
CA ARG A 14 0.80 3.55 11.13
C ARG A 14 -0.17 2.49 11.62
N GLU A 15 -0.73 1.71 10.70
CA GLU A 15 -1.62 0.60 11.03
C GLU A 15 -0.86 -0.69 11.39
N GLY A 16 0.48 -0.66 11.44
CA GLY A 16 1.32 -1.79 11.81
C GLY A 16 1.66 -2.73 10.66
N PHE A 17 1.56 -2.26 9.41
CA PHE A 17 2.11 -3.00 8.29
C PHE A 17 3.62 -2.76 8.16
N GLU A 18 4.36 -3.85 8.06
CA GLU A 18 5.81 -3.85 7.94
C GLU A 18 6.23 -4.12 6.50
N LEU A 19 7.28 -3.43 6.04
CA LEU A 19 7.84 -3.66 4.72
C LEU A 19 8.70 -4.94 4.76
N VAL A 20 8.29 -5.97 4.02
CA VAL A 20 8.96 -7.28 4.01
C VAL A 20 9.94 -7.40 2.86
N SER A 21 9.59 -6.90 1.68
CA SER A 21 10.46 -6.96 0.52
C SER A 21 10.14 -5.87 -0.50
N ILE A 22 11.13 -5.54 -1.32
CA ILE A 22 10.99 -4.63 -2.46
C ILE A 22 11.49 -5.35 -3.70
N LYS A 23 10.68 -5.37 -4.76
CA LYS A 23 11.10 -5.83 -6.09
C LYS A 23 10.81 -4.75 -7.13
N GLY A 24 11.85 -4.02 -7.53
CA GLY A 24 11.71 -2.85 -8.39
C GLY A 24 10.77 -1.82 -7.75
N SER A 25 9.71 -1.45 -8.46
CA SER A 25 8.70 -0.52 -7.95
C SER A 25 7.62 -1.14 -7.06
N HIS A 26 7.69 -2.44 -6.73
CA HIS A 26 6.67 -3.10 -5.93
C HIS A 26 7.15 -3.31 -4.49
N HIS A 27 6.54 -2.58 -3.56
CA HIS A 27 6.84 -2.64 -2.14
C HIS A 27 5.82 -3.56 -1.46
N LYS A 28 6.29 -4.65 -0.85
CA LYS A 28 5.46 -5.65 -0.18
C LYS A 28 5.35 -5.34 1.31
N PHE A 29 4.14 -5.08 1.77
CA PHE A 29 3.80 -4.82 3.16
C PHE A 29 3.06 -6.02 3.76
N ARG A 30 3.35 -6.37 5.01
CA ARG A 30 2.70 -7.48 5.73
C ARG A 30 2.24 -7.03 7.12
N LYS A 31 1.07 -7.53 7.53
CA LYS A 31 0.54 -7.43 8.89
C LYS A 31 -0.16 -8.74 9.24
N GLY A 32 0.48 -9.59 10.04
CA GLY A 32 0.00 -10.96 10.28
C GLY A 32 -0.15 -11.75 8.98
N ASP A 33 -1.36 -12.20 8.69
CA ASP A 33 -1.69 -12.95 7.47
C ASP A 33 -2.04 -12.05 6.27
N ARG A 34 -2.17 -10.73 6.47
CA ARG A 34 -2.48 -9.79 5.38
C ARG A 34 -1.19 -9.34 4.70
N THR A 35 -1.18 -9.43 3.37
CA THR A 35 -0.09 -8.96 2.52
C THR A 35 -0.63 -7.98 1.48
N ILE A 36 0.00 -6.81 1.35
CA ILE A 36 -0.39 -5.75 0.43
C ILE A 36 0.82 -5.34 -0.40
N ILE A 37 0.64 -5.16 -1.69
CA ILE A 37 1.70 -4.70 -2.59
C ILE A 37 1.36 -3.28 -3.05
N VAL A 38 2.27 -2.34 -2.80
CA VAL A 38 2.11 -0.94 -3.20
C VAL A 38 3.14 -0.60 -4.29
N PRO A 39 2.71 -0.11 -5.45
CA PRO A 39 3.62 0.43 -6.45
C PRO A 39 4.20 1.76 -5.96
N HIS A 40 5.52 1.83 -5.78
CA HIS A 40 6.26 2.99 -5.33
C HIS A 40 7.61 3.07 -6.04
N PRO A 41 8.08 4.27 -6.46
CA PRO A 41 7.47 5.59 -6.27
C PRO A 41 6.42 5.94 -7.35
N LYS A 42 5.19 6.25 -6.92
CA LYS A 42 4.11 6.76 -7.78
C LYS A 42 3.40 7.93 -7.08
N LYS A 43 3.41 9.11 -7.71
CA LYS A 43 2.73 10.31 -7.19
C LYS A 43 1.21 10.20 -7.29
N ASP A 44 0.72 9.60 -8.37
CA ASP A 44 -0.68 9.27 -8.56
C ASP A 44 -0.82 7.81 -9.01
N LEU A 45 -1.47 7.00 -8.19
CA LEU A 45 -1.87 5.65 -8.53
C LEU A 45 -3.22 5.69 -9.27
N PRO A 46 -3.44 4.78 -10.25
CA PRO A 46 -4.76 4.60 -10.83
C PRO A 46 -5.80 4.37 -9.74
N VAL A 47 -7.02 4.93 -9.92
CA VAL A 47 -8.11 4.84 -8.93
C VAL A 47 -8.38 3.40 -8.53
N GLY A 48 -8.43 2.48 -9.50
CA GLY A 48 -8.63 1.06 -9.25
C GLY A 48 -7.56 0.44 -8.37
N THR A 49 -6.29 0.83 -8.55
CA THR A 49 -5.18 0.36 -7.71
C THR A 49 -5.30 0.90 -6.29
N ALA A 50 -5.59 2.19 -6.13
CA ALA A 50 -5.77 2.80 -4.82
C ALA A 50 -6.97 2.18 -4.05
N LEU A 51 -8.07 1.88 -4.76
CA LEU A 51 -9.25 1.19 -4.21
C LEU A 51 -8.93 -0.25 -3.81
N ALA A 52 -8.24 -1.00 -4.67
CA ALA A 52 -7.85 -2.38 -4.36
C ALA A 52 -6.96 -2.44 -3.11
N ILE A 53 -5.98 -1.52 -3.00
CA ILE A 53 -5.14 -1.40 -1.81
C ILE A 53 -5.98 -1.04 -0.58
N ALA A 54 -6.89 -0.08 -0.70
CA ALA A 54 -7.77 0.33 0.40
C ALA A 54 -8.65 -0.83 0.89
N LYS A 55 -9.22 -1.62 -0.03
CA LYS A 55 -10.01 -2.81 0.30
C LYS A 55 -9.18 -3.90 0.98
N GLN A 56 -7.97 -4.16 0.48
CA GLN A 56 -7.04 -5.12 1.11
C GLN A 56 -6.58 -4.67 2.50
N ALA A 57 -6.42 -3.36 2.71
CA ALA A 57 -6.08 -2.76 3.99
C ALA A 57 -7.27 -2.69 4.97
N GLY A 58 -8.51 -2.83 4.47
CA GLY A 58 -9.73 -2.69 5.27
C GLY A 58 -10.12 -1.24 5.56
N TRP A 59 -9.81 -0.31 4.65
CA TRP A 59 -10.18 1.11 4.76
C TRP A 59 -11.54 1.43 4.13
N ALA A 60 -12.09 0.48 3.39
CA ALA A 60 -13.34 0.55 2.64
C ALA A 60 -14.13 -0.74 2.85
#